data_AF-A0AAD9QEH0-F1
#
_entry.id   AF-A0AAD9QEH0-F1
#
_cell.length_a   1.000
_cell.length_b   1.000
_cell.length_c   1.000
_cell.angle_alpha   90.00
_cell.angle_beta   90.00
_cell.angle_gamma   90.00
#
_symmetry.space_group_name_H-M   'P 1'
#
loop_
_entity.id
_entity.type
_entity.pdbx_description
1 polymer ?
#
loop_
_entity_poly.entity_id
_entity_poly.type
_entity_poly.pdbx_seq_one_letter_code
_entity_poly.pdbx_strand_id
1 'polypeptide(L)'
;MDKGGAHFMLGPKPRLGQPLNTWECEKVTGVPTKVRREYGLSSFYRKYLHAYGIPIISSGRAQDAALRRACYVVVFVFADRQDIRDWFYRRRGRAGVIARDEGVTSIPEHSWLGSWWNQRARGGEENILCYKRGDRYPREDIFLHEFVHGLHNLGIASNGAIPSFDAKLSQRYNYLKRSGRLWRNTYAMSTDREYLAEGAQSYFDCNDEQNPPNGIHNHINTRTELESYDRVLYGFLKEIFPCQNKFLKRCDARADGRGVLMNFQTKRPVETRPNTTPIPNTPPHPNTPPTPNTPTHPNTSPHPHTPPHPNTPPPPTTPKPQTPRPPGSSLICKDSNRNCSSWKKRGECRRNPGYMLVNCKRSCGRC
;
A
#
# COMPACT_ATOMS: atom_id res chain seq x y z
N MET A 1 -5.59 11.20 -15.42
CA MET A 1 -6.29 9.95 -15.79
C MET A 1 -5.91 8.95 -14.71
N ASP A 2 -6.86 8.16 -14.25
CA ASP A 2 -6.79 7.32 -13.05
C ASP A 2 -7.53 6.05 -13.45
N LYS A 3 -6.82 4.91 -13.54
CA LYS A 3 -7.29 3.64 -14.11
C LYS A 3 -8.13 2.87 -13.09
N GLY A 4 -8.20 3.32 -11.83
CA GLY A 4 -8.93 2.58 -10.82
C GLY A 4 -9.47 3.37 -9.65
N GLY A 5 -9.11 4.65 -9.43
CA GLY A 5 -9.77 5.59 -8.53
C GLY A 5 -10.47 4.97 -7.33
N ALA A 6 -9.78 4.07 -6.61
CA ALA A 6 -10.38 3.38 -5.49
C ALA A 6 -10.68 4.42 -4.42
N HIS A 7 -11.97 4.64 -4.15
CA HIS A 7 -12.40 5.64 -3.20
C HIS A 7 -12.20 5.06 -1.80
N PHE A 8 -10.98 5.17 -1.29
CA PHE A 8 -10.62 4.66 0.03
C PHE A 8 -11.23 5.57 1.10
N MET A 9 -12.40 5.20 1.61
CA MET A 9 -12.90 5.78 2.85
C MET A 9 -12.01 5.29 4.00
N LEU A 10 -11.30 6.21 4.65
CA LEU A 10 -10.76 5.98 5.98
C LEU A 10 -11.94 5.66 6.90
N GLY A 11 -12.20 4.37 7.16
CA GLY A 11 -13.26 3.92 8.04
C GLY A 11 -13.04 4.41 9.49
N PRO A 12 -14.10 4.45 10.32
CA PRO A 12 -14.01 4.96 11.68
C PRO A 12 -13.18 4.01 12.57
N LYS A 13 -12.42 4.62 13.51
CA LYS A 13 -11.49 4.05 14.52
C LYS A 13 -10.54 2.93 14.00
N PRO A 14 -9.22 3.02 14.28
CA PRO A 14 -8.27 1.97 13.92
C PRO A 14 -8.76 0.59 14.39
N ARG A 15 -8.61 -0.42 13.54
CA ARG A 15 -8.90 -1.81 13.90
C ARG A 15 -7.98 -2.23 15.05
N LEU A 16 -8.56 -2.78 16.10
CA LEU A 16 -7.83 -3.36 17.23
C LEU A 16 -7.26 -4.72 16.82
N GLY A 17 -6.00 -4.99 17.17
CA GLY A 17 -5.28 -6.23 16.84
C GLY A 17 -4.16 -6.04 15.80
N GLN A 18 -3.43 -7.12 15.55
CA GLN A 18 -2.36 -7.18 14.54
C GLN A 18 -2.78 -8.08 13.37
N PRO A 19 -2.22 -7.89 12.16
CA PRO A 19 -2.40 -8.84 11.09
C PRO A 19 -1.89 -10.24 11.51
N LEU A 20 -2.46 -11.27 10.88
CA LEU A 20 -1.98 -12.64 11.06
C LEU A 20 -0.63 -12.79 10.36
N ASN A 21 0.18 -13.75 10.80
CA ASN A 21 1.37 -14.18 10.06
C ASN A 21 1.07 -15.34 9.08
N THR A 22 -0.21 -15.71 8.94
CA THR A 22 -0.69 -16.78 8.06
C THR A 22 -1.64 -16.25 6.99
N TRP A 23 -1.82 -17.02 5.93
CA TRP A 23 -2.76 -16.76 4.85
C TRP A 23 -3.53 -18.05 4.52
N GLU A 24 -4.74 -17.88 3.99
CA GLU A 24 -5.54 -18.96 3.42
C GLU A 24 -5.96 -18.49 2.02
N CYS A 25 -5.23 -18.98 1.02
CA CYS A 25 -5.40 -18.63 -0.38
C CYS A 25 -5.84 -19.83 -1.24
N GLU A 26 -6.08 -21.01 -0.65
CA GLU A 26 -6.43 -22.23 -1.39
C GLU A 26 -7.95 -22.43 -1.42
N LYS A 27 -8.60 -22.39 -0.25
CA LYS A 27 -10.03 -22.72 -0.13
C LYS A 27 -10.91 -21.48 -0.03
N VAL A 28 -11.61 -21.15 -1.12
CA VAL A 28 -12.61 -20.08 -1.11
C VAL A 28 -13.80 -20.49 -0.25
N THR A 29 -14.22 -19.57 0.63
CA THR A 29 -15.32 -19.79 1.58
C THR A 29 -16.33 -18.64 1.51
N GLY A 30 -17.43 -18.74 2.25
CA GLY A 30 -18.29 -17.59 2.54
C GLY A 30 -17.62 -16.61 3.49
N VAL A 31 -17.98 -15.32 3.40
CA VAL A 31 -17.43 -14.28 4.31
C VAL A 31 -17.80 -14.61 5.77
N PRO A 32 -16.82 -14.85 6.67
CA PRO A 32 -17.11 -15.17 8.06
C PRO A 32 -17.90 -14.05 8.75
N THR A 33 -18.89 -14.39 9.59
CA THR A 33 -19.74 -13.43 10.29
C THR A 33 -18.93 -12.38 11.08
N LYS A 34 -17.83 -12.80 11.71
CA LYS A 34 -16.91 -11.89 12.42
C LYS A 34 -16.29 -10.86 11.46
N VAL A 35 -15.75 -11.31 10.33
CA VAL A 35 -15.14 -10.44 9.31
C VAL A 35 -16.17 -9.50 8.73
N ARG A 36 -17.36 -10.00 8.39
CA ARG A 36 -18.47 -9.19 7.86
C ARG A 36 -18.85 -8.07 8.81
N ARG A 37 -19.09 -8.39 10.09
CA ARG A 37 -19.43 -7.40 11.12
C ARG A 37 -18.29 -6.41 11.35
N GLU A 38 -17.07 -6.92 11.44
CA GLU A 38 -15.91 -6.09 11.71
C GLU A 38 -15.68 -5.07 10.60
N TYR A 39 -15.75 -5.47 9.34
CA TYR A 39 -15.54 -4.58 8.18
C TYR A 39 -16.80 -3.84 7.70
N GLY A 40 -17.98 -4.15 8.25
CA GLY A 40 -19.24 -3.59 7.77
C GLY A 40 -19.59 -4.03 6.34
N LEU A 41 -19.28 -5.27 5.97
CA LEU A 41 -19.42 -5.74 4.59
C LEU A 41 -20.88 -6.05 4.23
N SER A 42 -21.35 -5.46 3.12
CA SER A 42 -22.65 -5.78 2.50
C SER A 42 -22.78 -7.26 2.15
N SER A 43 -24.02 -7.79 2.19
CA SER A 43 -24.36 -9.16 1.76
C SER A 43 -24.03 -9.47 0.30
N PHE A 44 -23.72 -8.43 -0.50
CA PHE A 44 -23.12 -8.55 -1.83
C PHE A 44 -21.88 -9.46 -1.83
N TYR A 45 -20.99 -9.30 -0.85
CA TYR A 45 -19.78 -10.11 -0.75
C TYR A 45 -20.12 -11.52 -0.29
N ARG A 46 -19.89 -12.51 -1.15
CA ARG A 46 -20.23 -13.92 -0.90
C ARG A 46 -19.01 -14.84 -0.88
N LYS A 47 -17.88 -14.41 -1.45
CA LYS A 47 -16.64 -15.18 -1.49
C LYS A 47 -15.55 -14.52 -0.65
N TYR A 48 -14.73 -15.34 0.01
CA TYR A 48 -13.71 -14.92 0.95
C TYR A 48 -12.47 -15.81 0.91
N LEU A 49 -11.31 -15.15 0.93
CA LEU A 49 -9.99 -15.66 1.30
C LEU A 49 -9.33 -14.62 2.23
N HIS A 50 -8.14 -14.92 2.77
CA HIS A 50 -7.34 -13.89 3.44
C HIS A 50 -5.85 -14.04 3.22
N ALA A 51 -5.18 -12.90 3.12
CA ALA A 51 -3.72 -12.78 3.21
C ALA A 51 -3.40 -12.04 4.52
N TYR A 52 -2.77 -12.69 5.50
CA TYR A 52 -2.40 -12.04 6.78
C TYR A 52 -3.59 -11.43 7.55
N GLY A 53 -4.79 -12.01 7.40
CA GLY A 53 -6.02 -11.49 7.99
C GLY A 53 -6.61 -10.26 7.27
N ILE A 54 -6.02 -9.84 6.15
CA ILE A 54 -6.57 -8.87 5.19
C ILE A 54 -7.58 -9.62 4.30
N PRO A 55 -8.87 -9.19 4.27
CA PRO A 55 -9.87 -9.85 3.46
C PRO A 55 -9.60 -9.72 1.95
N ILE A 56 -9.70 -10.85 1.25
CA ILE A 56 -9.84 -10.93 -0.20
C ILE A 56 -11.28 -11.33 -0.48
N ILE A 57 -12.07 -10.43 -1.04
CA ILE A 57 -13.52 -10.56 -1.13
C ILE A 57 -14.03 -10.34 -2.54
N SER A 58 -15.16 -10.97 -2.84
CA SER A 58 -15.84 -10.82 -4.13
C SER A 58 -17.33 -11.06 -3.96
N SER A 59 -18.08 -10.68 -5.00
CA SER A 59 -19.42 -11.21 -5.25
C SER A 59 -19.42 -12.74 -5.34
N GLY A 60 -20.59 -13.33 -5.47
CA GLY A 60 -20.72 -14.76 -5.78
C GLY A 60 -20.34 -15.14 -7.22
N ARG A 61 -20.14 -14.15 -8.10
CA ARG A 61 -19.98 -14.36 -9.55
C ARG A 61 -18.53 -14.60 -9.97
N ALA A 62 -17.57 -13.96 -9.32
CA ALA A 62 -16.18 -14.12 -9.71
C ALA A 62 -15.68 -15.54 -9.46
N GLN A 63 -14.83 -16.06 -10.33
CA GLN A 63 -14.21 -17.37 -10.23
C GLN A 63 -13.26 -17.45 -9.05
N ASP A 64 -13.25 -18.61 -8.39
CA ASP A 64 -12.40 -18.85 -7.23
C ASP A 64 -10.92 -18.64 -7.57
N ALA A 65 -10.50 -19.06 -8.76
CA ALA A 65 -9.15 -18.85 -9.27
C ALA A 65 -8.74 -17.35 -9.27
N ALA A 66 -9.68 -16.44 -9.50
CA ALA A 66 -9.40 -15.00 -9.49
C ALA A 66 -9.11 -14.52 -8.07
N LEU A 67 -9.89 -14.99 -7.08
CA LEU A 67 -9.62 -14.71 -5.67
C LEU A 67 -8.28 -15.30 -5.22
N ARG A 68 -7.94 -16.52 -5.64
CA ARG A 68 -6.65 -17.15 -5.31
C ARG A 68 -5.47 -16.34 -5.85
N ARG A 69 -5.55 -15.89 -7.10
CA ARG A 69 -4.54 -15.02 -7.71
C ARG A 69 -4.44 -13.68 -6.99
N ALA A 70 -5.56 -13.03 -6.70
CA ALA A 70 -5.59 -11.80 -5.91
C ALA A 70 -4.95 -12.00 -4.53
N CYS A 71 -5.27 -13.09 -3.85
CA CYS A 71 -4.70 -13.46 -2.55
C CYS A 71 -3.18 -13.59 -2.62
N TYR A 72 -2.64 -14.23 -3.65
CA TYR A 72 -1.19 -14.26 -3.88
C TYR A 72 -0.57 -12.88 -4.03
N VAL A 73 -1.19 -11.99 -4.82
CA VAL A 73 -0.62 -10.65 -5.01
C VAL A 73 -0.52 -9.93 -3.67
N VAL A 74 -1.56 -10.03 -2.83
CA VAL A 74 -1.57 -9.44 -1.47
C VAL A 74 -0.54 -10.10 -0.55
N VAL A 75 -0.36 -11.43 -0.61
CA VAL A 75 0.71 -12.11 0.14
C VAL A 75 2.08 -11.60 -0.31
N PHE A 76 2.31 -11.53 -1.62
CA PHE A 76 3.59 -11.13 -2.22
C PHE A 76 3.98 -9.69 -1.87
N VAL A 77 3.09 -8.72 -2.09
CA VAL A 77 3.38 -7.29 -1.86
C VAL A 77 3.61 -6.95 -0.39
N PHE A 78 3.10 -7.76 0.54
CA PHE A 78 3.32 -7.57 1.98
C PHE A 78 4.37 -8.51 2.59
N ALA A 79 5.05 -9.33 1.78
CA ALA A 79 6.01 -10.30 2.29
C ALA A 79 7.21 -9.65 3.00
N ASP A 80 7.69 -8.51 2.48
CA ASP A 80 8.94 -7.89 2.95
C ASP A 80 8.74 -6.99 4.17
N ARG A 81 7.57 -6.37 4.29
CA ARG A 81 7.33 -5.22 5.19
C ARG A 81 6.08 -5.42 6.03
N GLN A 82 6.28 -6.05 7.19
CA GLN A 82 5.22 -6.24 8.19
C GLN A 82 4.63 -4.91 8.68
N ASP A 83 5.43 -3.86 8.82
CA ASP A 83 4.95 -2.56 9.29
C ASP A 83 4.00 -1.87 8.30
N ILE A 84 4.27 -1.95 6.98
CA ILE A 84 3.32 -1.49 5.94
C ILE A 84 2.01 -2.29 6.04
N ARG A 85 2.13 -3.62 6.21
CA ARG A 85 1.00 -4.53 6.38
C ARG A 85 0.17 -4.21 7.64
N ASP A 86 0.82 -3.89 8.76
CA ASP A 86 0.18 -3.52 10.02
C ASP A 86 -0.67 -2.25 9.84
N TRP A 87 -0.13 -1.24 9.16
CA TRP A 87 -0.86 -0.01 8.86
C TRP A 87 -2.06 -0.27 7.94
N PHE A 88 -1.87 -1.03 6.87
CA PHE A 88 -2.94 -1.41 5.95
C PHE A 88 -4.08 -2.14 6.68
N TYR A 89 -3.72 -3.09 7.55
CA TYR A 89 -4.67 -3.87 8.36
C TYR A 89 -5.41 -2.99 9.38
N ARG A 90 -4.70 -2.15 10.14
CA ARG A 90 -5.28 -1.22 11.12
C ARG A 90 -6.25 -0.23 10.48
N ARG A 91 -6.00 0.13 9.23
CA ARG A 91 -6.88 1.01 8.44
C ARG A 91 -7.95 0.26 7.64
N ARG A 92 -8.21 -1.01 7.99
CA ARG A 92 -9.31 -1.83 7.42
C ARG A 92 -9.21 -1.98 5.90
N GLY A 93 -7.98 -2.03 5.39
CA GLY A 93 -7.71 -2.34 4.00
C GLY A 93 -8.22 -3.74 3.63
N ARG A 94 -8.62 -3.90 2.37
CA ARG A 94 -9.17 -5.14 1.81
C ARG A 94 -8.96 -5.14 0.31
N ALA A 95 -8.95 -6.33 -0.29
CA ALA A 95 -8.85 -6.48 -1.74
C ALA A 95 -10.18 -7.02 -2.29
N GLY A 96 -10.79 -6.26 -3.21
CA GLY A 96 -12.00 -6.65 -3.91
C GLY A 96 -11.68 -7.21 -5.29
N VAL A 97 -12.26 -8.36 -5.64
CA VAL A 97 -12.24 -8.89 -7.02
C VAL A 97 -13.61 -8.62 -7.64
N ILE A 98 -13.61 -8.07 -8.86
CA ILE A 98 -14.81 -7.78 -9.64
C ILE A 98 -14.93 -8.89 -10.70
N ALA A 99 -16.10 -9.53 -10.79
CA ALA A 99 -16.33 -10.55 -11.80
C ALA A 99 -16.33 -9.96 -13.22
N ARG A 100 -16.09 -10.79 -14.24
CA ARG A 100 -15.99 -10.37 -15.64
C ARG A 100 -17.23 -9.60 -16.15
N ASP A 101 -18.39 -9.92 -15.62
CA ASP A 101 -19.70 -9.35 -15.97
C ASP A 101 -20.20 -8.31 -14.95
N GLU A 102 -19.34 -7.90 -14.03
CA GLU A 102 -19.57 -6.83 -13.05
C GLU A 102 -18.75 -5.58 -13.39
N GLY A 103 -19.24 -4.42 -12.98
CA GLY A 103 -18.52 -3.16 -13.07
C GLY A 103 -18.05 -2.68 -11.71
N VAL A 104 -17.19 -1.66 -11.68
CA VAL A 104 -16.81 -1.01 -10.41
C VAL A 104 -18.03 -0.48 -9.65
N THR A 105 -19.09 -0.04 -10.34
CA THR A 105 -20.33 0.42 -9.70
C THR A 105 -21.15 -0.73 -9.09
N SER A 106 -20.83 -1.99 -9.41
CA SER A 106 -21.43 -3.17 -8.76
C SER A 106 -20.91 -3.35 -7.33
N ILE A 107 -19.72 -2.81 -7.02
CA ILE A 107 -19.19 -2.79 -5.67
C ILE A 107 -20.05 -1.83 -4.81
N PRO A 108 -20.63 -2.29 -3.69
CA PRO A 108 -21.54 -1.48 -2.88
C PRO A 108 -20.96 -0.11 -2.48
N GLU A 109 -19.69 -0.08 -2.10
CA GLU A 109 -18.97 1.13 -1.69
C GLU A 109 -18.72 2.12 -2.84
N HIS A 110 -18.86 1.68 -4.08
CA HIS A 110 -18.65 2.47 -5.30
C HIS A 110 -19.94 2.65 -6.11
N SER A 111 -21.07 2.17 -5.62
CA SER A 111 -22.37 2.22 -6.31
C SER A 111 -22.87 3.65 -6.61
N TRP A 112 -22.33 4.64 -5.91
CA TRP A 112 -22.61 6.06 -6.12
C TRP A 112 -21.86 6.66 -7.32
N LEU A 113 -20.90 5.94 -7.90
CA LEU A 113 -20.16 6.39 -9.08
C LEU A 113 -21.05 6.32 -10.33
N GLY A 114 -20.85 7.27 -11.26
CA GLY A 114 -21.53 7.25 -12.55
C GLY A 114 -21.11 6.05 -13.43
N SER A 115 -22.00 5.57 -14.29
CA SER A 115 -21.80 4.35 -15.10
C SER A 115 -20.55 4.38 -16.01
N TRP A 116 -20.05 5.56 -16.40
CA TRP A 116 -18.80 5.73 -17.13
C TRP A 116 -17.58 5.11 -16.41
N TRP A 117 -17.61 5.02 -15.08
CA TRP A 117 -16.56 4.37 -14.30
C TRP A 117 -16.40 2.89 -14.61
N ASN A 118 -17.45 2.20 -15.04
CA ASN A 118 -17.37 0.80 -15.49
C ASN A 118 -16.58 0.63 -16.79
N GLN A 119 -16.39 1.70 -17.56
CA GLN A 119 -15.55 1.68 -18.76
C GLN A 119 -14.08 1.96 -18.44
N ARG A 120 -13.83 2.58 -17.29
CA ARG A 120 -12.54 3.14 -16.89
C ARG A 120 -11.80 2.25 -15.90
N ALA A 121 -12.48 1.76 -14.88
CA ALA A 121 -11.97 0.79 -13.90
C ALA A 121 -12.16 -0.64 -14.44
N ARG A 122 -11.31 -1.01 -15.39
CA ARG A 122 -11.29 -2.35 -16.00
C ARG A 122 -9.96 -3.01 -15.70
N GLY A 123 -10.00 -3.93 -14.76
CA GLY A 123 -8.88 -4.74 -14.26
C GLY A 123 -9.45 -5.91 -13.48
N GLY A 124 -10.61 -6.40 -13.92
CA GLY A 124 -11.41 -7.40 -13.23
C GLY A 124 -10.84 -8.79 -13.42
N GLU A 125 -11.67 -9.78 -13.14
CA GLU A 125 -11.36 -11.20 -13.32
C GLU A 125 -10.66 -11.52 -14.64
N GLU A 126 -11.04 -10.88 -15.76
CA GLU A 126 -10.45 -11.12 -17.08
C GLU A 126 -8.95 -10.83 -17.13
N ASN A 127 -8.51 -9.75 -16.48
CA ASN A 127 -7.10 -9.42 -16.36
C ASN A 127 -6.45 -10.32 -15.31
N ILE A 128 -7.00 -10.40 -14.10
CA ILE A 128 -6.45 -11.23 -13.01
C ILE A 128 -6.16 -12.64 -13.49
N LEU A 129 -7.08 -13.23 -14.26
CA LEU A 129 -6.91 -14.57 -14.75
C LEU A 129 -6.02 -14.62 -15.99
N CYS A 130 -5.89 -13.61 -16.85
CA CYS A 130 -5.23 -13.67 -18.16
C CYS A 130 -6.06 -14.28 -19.29
N TYR A 131 -7.30 -13.84 -19.46
CA TYR A 131 -8.11 -14.29 -20.59
C TYR A 131 -7.57 -13.79 -21.93
N LYS A 132 -7.46 -14.71 -22.89
CA LYS A 132 -7.08 -14.39 -24.28
C LYS A 132 -8.06 -13.41 -24.95
N ARG A 133 -9.33 -13.39 -24.51
CA ARG A 133 -10.37 -12.50 -25.02
C ARG A 133 -10.95 -11.67 -23.89
N GLY A 134 -11.04 -10.36 -24.10
CA GLY A 134 -11.64 -9.42 -23.15
C GLY A 134 -10.65 -8.79 -22.16
N ASP A 135 -9.44 -9.36 -21.99
CA ASP A 135 -8.37 -8.68 -21.28
C ASP A 135 -7.83 -7.53 -22.13
N ARG A 136 -8.09 -6.30 -21.68
CA ARG A 136 -7.63 -5.07 -22.36
C ARG A 136 -6.14 -4.81 -22.14
N TYR A 137 -5.55 -5.41 -21.10
CA TYR A 137 -4.19 -5.15 -20.67
C TYR A 137 -3.38 -6.45 -20.59
N PRO A 138 -3.27 -7.23 -21.69
CA PRO A 138 -2.76 -8.60 -21.69
C PRO A 138 -1.29 -8.75 -21.25
N ARG A 139 -0.53 -7.65 -21.22
CA ARG A 139 0.89 -7.61 -20.83
C ARG A 139 1.13 -6.97 -19.46
N GLU A 140 0.10 -6.39 -18.84
CA GLU A 140 0.17 -5.73 -17.53
C GLU A 140 -0.49 -6.57 -16.44
N ASP A 141 -0.13 -6.34 -15.17
CA ASP A 141 -0.88 -6.86 -14.02
C ASP A 141 -1.64 -5.73 -13.32
N ILE A 142 -2.89 -5.50 -13.74
CA ILE A 142 -3.68 -4.38 -13.26
C ILE A 142 -4.05 -4.55 -11.79
N PHE A 143 -4.24 -5.79 -11.31
CA PHE A 143 -4.52 -5.99 -9.89
C PHE A 143 -3.32 -5.61 -9.02
N LEU A 144 -2.09 -5.95 -9.43
CA LEU A 144 -0.88 -5.46 -8.76
C LEU A 144 -0.82 -3.93 -8.76
N HIS A 145 -1.02 -3.29 -9.92
CA HIS A 145 -1.03 -1.84 -10.05
C HIS A 145 -2.01 -1.18 -9.07
N GLU A 146 -3.27 -1.62 -9.07
CA GLU A 146 -4.31 -1.06 -8.20
C GLU A 146 -4.06 -1.36 -6.72
N PHE A 147 -3.50 -2.54 -6.42
CA PHE A 147 -3.18 -2.89 -5.05
C PHE A 147 -1.98 -2.08 -4.52
N VAL A 148 -1.03 -1.68 -5.37
CA VAL A 148 0.05 -0.75 -5.00
C VAL A 148 -0.51 0.62 -4.61
N HIS A 149 -1.55 1.13 -5.29
CA HIS A 149 -2.27 2.34 -4.84
C HIS A 149 -2.86 2.15 -3.44
N GLY A 150 -3.48 0.99 -3.18
CA GLY A 150 -4.02 0.65 -1.87
C GLY A 150 -2.94 0.57 -0.79
N LEU A 151 -1.84 -0.14 -1.06
CA LEU A 151 -0.67 -0.27 -0.19
C LEU A 151 -0.09 1.11 0.13
N HIS A 152 0.06 1.97 -0.88
CA HIS A 152 0.55 3.33 -0.70
C HIS A 152 -0.38 4.14 0.20
N ASN A 153 -1.68 4.22 -0.13
CA ASN A 153 -2.62 5.06 0.60
C ASN A 153 -2.87 4.59 2.06
N LEU A 154 -2.96 3.27 2.29
CA LEU A 154 -3.33 2.72 3.59
C LEU A 154 -2.13 2.25 4.42
N GLY A 155 -1.07 1.75 3.77
CA GLY A 155 0.13 1.24 4.45
C GLY A 155 1.21 2.30 4.67
N ILE A 156 1.41 3.21 3.71
CA ILE A 156 2.56 4.14 3.70
C ILE A 156 2.15 5.58 4.02
N ALA A 157 1.17 6.12 3.31
CA ALA A 157 0.76 7.52 3.37
C ALA A 157 0.12 7.88 4.72
N SER A 158 -0.15 9.17 4.92
CA SER A 158 -0.86 9.69 6.10
C SER A 158 -0.24 9.25 7.44
N ASN A 159 1.08 9.45 7.61
CA ASN A 159 1.86 8.97 8.76
C ASN A 159 1.79 7.45 8.95
N GLY A 160 1.90 6.69 7.85
CA GLY A 160 1.99 5.24 7.86
C GLY A 160 3.41 4.74 8.12
N ALA A 161 3.77 3.63 7.49
CA ALA A 161 5.02 2.92 7.73
C ALA A 161 6.29 3.66 7.27
N ILE A 162 6.19 4.52 6.26
CA ILE A 162 7.35 5.23 5.71
C ILE A 162 7.15 6.75 5.87
N PRO A 163 7.80 7.37 6.87
CA PRO A 163 7.67 8.79 7.11
C PRO A 163 8.07 9.64 5.88
N SER A 164 7.28 10.68 5.62
CA SER A 164 7.52 11.66 4.54
C SER A 164 7.60 11.07 3.12
N PHE A 165 7.14 9.83 2.91
CA PHE A 165 7.19 9.18 1.59
C PHE A 165 6.46 10.00 0.52
N ASP A 166 5.24 10.47 0.81
CA ASP A 166 4.45 11.29 -0.14
C ASP A 166 5.17 12.57 -0.52
N ALA A 167 5.78 13.27 0.44
CA ALA A 167 6.52 14.49 0.16
C ALA A 167 7.70 14.22 -0.80
N LYS A 168 8.46 13.14 -0.56
CA LYS A 168 9.56 12.71 -1.43
C LYS A 168 9.07 12.32 -2.83
N LEU A 169 7.99 11.53 -2.90
CA LEU A 169 7.38 11.06 -4.15
C LEU A 169 6.83 12.23 -4.98
N SER A 170 6.03 13.10 -4.37
CA SER A 170 5.45 14.27 -5.05
C SER A 170 6.53 15.25 -5.51
N GLN A 171 7.61 15.44 -4.73
CA GLN A 171 8.74 16.27 -5.14
C GLN A 171 9.40 15.73 -6.41
N ARG A 172 9.72 14.42 -6.43
CA ARG A 172 10.32 13.76 -7.60
C ARG A 172 9.39 13.81 -8.81
N TYR A 173 8.12 13.46 -8.64
CA TYR A 173 7.11 13.51 -9.69
C TYR A 173 7.00 14.91 -10.30
N ASN A 174 6.88 15.95 -9.47
CA ASN A 174 6.74 17.34 -9.96
C ASN A 174 7.98 17.81 -10.73
N TYR A 175 9.18 17.39 -10.32
CA TYR A 175 10.40 17.67 -11.06
C TYR A 175 10.38 17.03 -12.47
N LEU A 176 10.01 15.75 -12.56
CA LEU A 176 9.94 15.05 -13.85
C LEU A 176 8.82 15.60 -14.74
N LYS A 177 7.67 15.91 -14.15
CA LYS A 177 6.53 16.50 -14.88
C LYS A 177 6.87 17.84 -15.53
N ARG A 178 7.66 18.67 -14.86
CA ARG A 178 8.10 19.99 -15.37
C ARG A 178 9.25 19.88 -16.37
N SER A 179 10.23 19.03 -16.07
CA SER A 179 11.43 18.91 -16.88
C SER A 179 11.24 18.07 -18.14
N GLY A 180 10.27 17.15 -18.13
CA GLY A 180 10.02 16.21 -19.23
C GLY A 180 11.18 15.23 -19.49
N ARG A 181 12.14 15.12 -18.57
CA ARG A 181 13.37 14.33 -18.75
C ARG A 181 13.14 12.83 -18.84
N LEU A 182 12.18 12.33 -18.05
CA LEU A 182 11.80 10.92 -17.99
C LEU A 182 10.28 10.81 -18.05
N TRP A 183 9.78 9.65 -18.49
CA TRP A 183 8.36 9.32 -18.56
C TRP A 183 7.51 10.32 -19.36
N ARG A 184 8.13 11.06 -20.28
CA ARG A 184 7.43 12.04 -21.10
C ARG A 184 6.38 11.33 -21.94
N ASN A 185 5.16 11.86 -21.93
CA ASN A 185 4.02 11.31 -22.67
C ASN A 185 3.73 9.83 -22.32
N THR A 186 3.83 9.46 -21.03
CA THR A 186 3.38 8.16 -20.53
C THR A 186 2.32 8.33 -19.45
N TYR A 187 1.62 7.24 -19.17
CA TYR A 187 0.59 7.15 -18.14
C TYR A 187 1.14 7.39 -16.74
N ALA A 188 2.37 6.94 -16.47
CA ALA A 188 3.10 7.21 -15.23
C ALA A 188 3.13 8.70 -14.88
N MET A 189 3.14 9.61 -15.87
CA MET A 189 3.11 11.05 -15.62
C MET A 189 1.71 11.63 -15.41
N SER A 190 0.68 10.82 -15.21
CA SER A 190 -0.69 11.28 -14.92
C SER A 190 -0.83 11.84 -13.50
N THR A 191 -0.28 11.14 -12.50
CA THR A 191 -0.21 11.57 -11.10
C THR A 191 1.04 10.96 -10.45
N ASP A 192 1.42 11.44 -9.27
CA ASP A 192 2.50 10.86 -8.47
C ASP A 192 2.20 9.41 -8.01
N ARG A 193 0.93 9.10 -7.77
CA ARG A 193 0.48 7.73 -7.50
C ARG A 193 0.66 6.81 -8.70
N GLU A 194 0.28 7.28 -9.89
CA GLU A 194 0.44 6.50 -11.14
C GLU A 194 1.92 6.29 -11.47
N TYR A 195 2.76 7.29 -11.20
CA TYR A 195 4.21 7.15 -11.29
C TYR A 195 4.76 6.03 -10.39
N LEU A 196 4.25 5.90 -9.16
CA LEU A 196 4.62 4.81 -8.27
C LEU A 196 4.09 3.45 -8.75
N ALA A 197 2.82 3.36 -9.15
CA ALA A 197 2.18 2.11 -9.55
C ALA A 197 2.73 1.55 -10.87
N GLU A 198 2.92 2.39 -11.89
CA GLU A 198 3.59 2.00 -13.15
C GLU A 198 5.06 1.61 -12.91
N GLY A 199 5.73 2.33 -12.01
CA GLY A 199 7.06 1.97 -11.52
C GLY A 199 7.08 0.58 -10.88
N ALA A 200 6.10 0.28 -10.02
CA ALA A 200 5.99 -1.03 -9.37
C ALA A 200 5.74 -2.15 -10.38
N GLN A 201 4.90 -1.92 -11.41
CA GLN A 201 4.74 -2.89 -12.50
C GLN A 201 6.08 -3.18 -13.19
N SER A 202 6.86 -2.13 -13.47
CA SER A 202 8.19 -2.29 -14.09
C SER A 202 9.17 -3.01 -13.16
N TYR A 203 9.17 -2.68 -11.86
CA TYR A 203 9.99 -3.32 -10.84
C TYR A 203 9.70 -4.81 -10.63
N PHE A 204 8.52 -5.27 -11.02
CA PHE A 204 8.12 -6.68 -10.99
C PHE A 204 8.01 -7.30 -12.39
N ASP A 205 8.60 -6.64 -13.39
CA ASP A 205 8.68 -7.09 -14.79
C ASP A 205 7.31 -7.37 -15.44
N CYS A 206 6.25 -6.70 -14.99
CA CYS A 206 4.88 -6.90 -15.46
C CYS A 206 4.25 -5.61 -16.00
N ASN A 207 5.06 -4.68 -16.50
CA ASN A 207 4.55 -3.54 -17.26
C ASN A 207 4.55 -3.87 -18.77
N ASP A 208 3.78 -3.09 -19.53
CA ASP A 208 3.81 -3.16 -20.99
C ASP A 208 5.02 -2.38 -21.55
N GLU A 209 5.72 -2.97 -22.51
CA GLU A 209 6.82 -2.35 -23.23
C GLU A 209 6.35 -1.79 -24.56
N GLN A 210 6.67 -0.53 -24.84
CA GLN A 210 6.33 0.13 -26.10
C GLN A 210 7.52 0.94 -26.61
N ASN A 211 8.05 0.51 -27.76
CA ASN A 211 9.15 1.20 -28.45
C ASN A 211 8.78 1.36 -29.94
N PRO A 212 8.38 2.57 -30.40
CA PRO A 212 8.42 3.84 -29.69
C PRO A 212 7.30 4.00 -28.62
N PRO A 213 7.40 4.98 -27.69
CA PRO A 213 6.36 5.26 -26.72
C PRO A 213 5.01 5.59 -27.37
N ASN A 214 3.90 5.08 -26.82
CA ASN A 214 2.58 5.16 -27.44
C ASN A 214 1.60 6.15 -26.75
N GLY A 215 2.10 7.03 -25.87
CA GLY A 215 1.26 7.92 -25.06
C GLY A 215 0.80 7.32 -23.73
N ILE A 216 1.00 6.01 -23.52
CA ILE A 216 0.65 5.29 -22.30
C ILE A 216 1.90 4.64 -21.70
N HIS A 217 2.64 3.86 -22.48
CA HIS A 217 3.87 3.19 -22.07
C HIS A 217 5.06 3.64 -22.92
N ASN A 218 6.26 3.32 -22.42
CA ASN A 218 7.54 3.48 -23.11
C ASN A 218 8.32 2.14 -23.05
N HIS A 219 9.61 2.16 -23.36
CA HIS A 219 10.49 0.99 -23.35
C HIS A 219 10.91 0.51 -21.95
N ILE A 220 10.34 1.05 -20.86
CA ILE A 220 10.72 0.68 -19.49
C ILE A 220 9.66 -0.25 -18.94
N ASN A 221 9.96 -1.56 -18.90
CA ASN A 221 9.03 -2.54 -18.37
C ASN A 221 9.66 -3.58 -17.43
N THR A 222 10.98 -3.55 -17.23
CA THR A 222 11.69 -4.42 -16.30
C THR A 222 12.34 -3.65 -15.14
N ARG A 223 12.69 -4.39 -14.08
CA ARG A 223 13.41 -3.86 -12.92
C ARG A 223 14.77 -3.28 -13.30
N THR A 224 15.49 -3.98 -14.18
CA THR A 224 16.83 -3.60 -14.63
C THR A 224 16.80 -2.31 -15.45
N GLU A 225 15.84 -2.18 -16.36
CA GLU A 225 15.63 -0.94 -17.11
C GLU A 225 15.24 0.20 -16.18
N LEU A 226 14.34 -0.05 -15.22
CA LEU A 226 13.91 0.96 -14.26
C LEU A 226 15.06 1.48 -13.39
N GLU A 227 15.93 0.59 -12.90
CA GLU A 227 17.10 0.95 -12.10
C GLU A 227 18.06 1.87 -12.88
N SER A 228 18.21 1.61 -14.19
CA SER A 228 19.07 2.39 -15.08
C SER A 228 18.42 3.71 -15.50
N TYR A 229 17.12 3.70 -15.80
CA TYR A 229 16.36 4.82 -16.34
C TYR A 229 15.94 5.83 -15.26
N ASP A 230 15.41 5.36 -14.14
CA ASP A 230 14.90 6.18 -13.03
C ASP A 230 15.30 5.59 -11.67
N ARG A 231 16.60 5.69 -11.37
CA ARG A 231 17.19 5.20 -10.10
C ARG A 231 16.49 5.75 -8.85
N VAL A 232 15.89 6.94 -8.92
CA VAL A 232 15.16 7.53 -7.77
C VAL A 232 13.84 6.80 -7.54
N LEU A 233 13.06 6.53 -8.59
CA LEU A 233 11.85 5.71 -8.48
C LEU A 233 12.18 4.29 -8.02
N TYR A 234 13.22 3.68 -8.61
CA TYR A 234 13.72 2.39 -8.17
C TYR A 234 14.06 2.39 -6.67
N GLY A 235 14.71 3.45 -6.17
CA GLY A 235 15.00 3.63 -4.75
C GLY A 235 13.74 3.66 -3.88
N PHE A 236 12.69 4.36 -4.30
CA PHE A 236 11.40 4.35 -3.59
C PHE A 236 10.79 2.94 -3.55
N LEU A 237 10.84 2.21 -4.66
CA LEU A 237 10.30 0.85 -4.74
C LEU A 237 11.13 -0.14 -3.92
N LYS A 238 12.45 0.05 -3.82
CA LYS A 238 13.32 -0.72 -2.94
C LYS A 238 13.09 -0.43 -1.46
N GLU A 239 12.67 0.80 -1.11
CA GLU A 239 12.23 1.13 0.25
C GLU A 239 10.95 0.34 0.61
N ILE A 240 10.05 0.12 -0.35
CA ILE A 240 8.80 -0.64 -0.16
C ILE A 240 9.04 -2.16 -0.22
N PHE A 241 9.85 -2.63 -1.18
CA PHE A 241 10.08 -4.03 -1.52
C PHE A 241 11.59 -4.39 -1.49
N PRO A 242 12.22 -4.33 -0.31
CA PRO A 242 13.68 -4.44 -0.16
C PRO A 242 14.25 -5.81 -0.55
N CYS A 243 13.48 -6.90 -0.44
CA CYS A 243 13.95 -8.25 -0.77
C CYS A 243 14.00 -8.49 -2.28
N GLN A 244 13.34 -7.64 -3.07
CA GLN A 244 13.32 -7.73 -4.54
C GLN A 244 12.87 -9.11 -5.04
N ASN A 245 11.90 -9.71 -4.35
CA ASN A 245 11.38 -11.03 -4.70
C ASN A 245 10.95 -11.09 -6.17
N LYS A 246 11.01 -12.30 -6.76
CA LYS A 246 10.53 -12.54 -8.12
C LYS A 246 9.02 -12.74 -8.12
N PHE A 247 8.32 -11.86 -8.82
CA PHE A 247 6.87 -11.95 -8.97
C PHE A 247 6.50 -13.00 -10.02
N LEU A 248 5.55 -13.87 -9.71
CA LEU A 248 4.96 -14.79 -10.69
C LEU A 248 3.89 -14.02 -11.47
N LYS A 249 4.14 -13.81 -12.77
CA LYS A 249 3.23 -13.12 -13.66
C LYS A 249 1.95 -13.95 -13.85
N ARG A 250 0.81 -13.27 -13.92
CA ARG A 250 -0.52 -13.91 -14.00
C ARG A 250 -0.71 -14.86 -15.17
N CYS A 251 -0.10 -14.57 -16.33
CA CYS A 251 -0.20 -15.42 -17.52
C CYS A 251 0.72 -16.65 -17.44
N ASP A 252 1.87 -16.53 -16.77
CA ASP A 252 2.82 -17.63 -16.57
C ASP A 252 2.29 -18.63 -15.53
N ALA A 253 1.53 -18.14 -14.54
CA ALA A 253 0.87 -18.97 -13.52
C ALA A 253 -0.19 -19.94 -14.08
N ARG A 254 -0.55 -19.84 -15.37
CA ARG A 254 -1.44 -20.79 -16.06
C ARG A 254 -0.71 -21.95 -16.74
N ALA A 255 0.61 -21.88 -16.88
CA ALA A 255 1.39 -22.80 -17.70
C ALA A 255 1.39 -24.26 -17.18
N ASP A 256 0.94 -24.52 -15.95
CA ASP A 256 0.87 -25.87 -15.37
C ASP A 256 -0.49 -26.57 -15.54
N GLY A 257 -1.41 -25.99 -16.32
CA GLY A 257 -2.70 -26.59 -16.67
C GLY A 257 -3.71 -26.74 -15.51
N ARG A 258 -3.32 -26.38 -14.28
CA ARG A 258 -4.18 -26.46 -13.09
C ARG A 258 -4.73 -25.11 -12.64
N GLY A 259 -4.27 -24.03 -13.27
CA GLY A 259 -4.68 -22.66 -12.98
C GLY A 259 -4.08 -22.20 -11.65
N VAL A 260 -3.13 -21.27 -11.72
CA VAL A 260 -2.52 -20.56 -10.57
C VAL A 260 -2.36 -21.44 -9.33
N LEU A 261 -1.67 -22.59 -9.47
CA LEU A 261 -0.98 -23.17 -8.33
C LEU A 261 0.20 -22.26 -8.03
N MET A 262 -0.08 -21.27 -7.20
CA MET A 262 0.97 -20.59 -6.46
C MET A 262 1.60 -21.65 -5.58
N ASN A 263 2.81 -22.10 -5.94
CA ASN A 263 3.57 -22.99 -5.09
C ASN A 263 3.95 -22.23 -3.81
N PHE A 264 2.99 -22.11 -2.88
CA PHE A 264 3.16 -21.63 -1.52
C PHE A 264 3.86 -22.70 -0.67
N GLN A 265 4.92 -23.34 -1.19
CA GLN A 265 5.83 -24.17 -0.40
C GLN A 265 6.55 -23.38 0.71
N THR A 266 6.06 -22.19 1.07
CA THR A 266 6.21 -21.55 2.37
C THR A 266 5.21 -22.06 3.42
N LYS A 267 4.54 -23.22 3.22
CA LYS A 267 3.97 -24.01 4.35
C LYS A 267 5.09 -24.46 5.30
N ARG A 268 5.56 -23.54 6.12
CA ARG A 268 5.76 -23.76 7.55
C ARG A 268 5.18 -22.55 8.27
N PRO A 269 4.11 -22.74 9.06
CA PRO A 269 3.86 -21.85 10.18
C PRO A 269 5.17 -21.75 10.97
N VAL A 270 5.58 -20.54 11.35
CA VAL A 270 6.52 -20.41 12.46
C VAL A 270 5.80 -21.00 13.66
N GLU A 271 6.06 -22.27 13.97
CA GLU A 271 5.52 -22.90 15.16
C GLU A 271 5.98 -22.08 16.36
N THR A 272 5.02 -21.43 17.00
CA THR A 272 5.14 -21.04 18.39
C THR A 272 5.22 -22.32 19.23
N ARG A 273 6.37 -22.61 19.80
CA ARG A 273 6.43 -23.31 21.10
C ARG A 273 7.41 -22.62 22.05
N PRO A 274 6.96 -22.25 23.26
CA PRO A 274 7.84 -22.07 24.41
C PRO A 274 8.06 -23.42 25.09
N ASN A 275 9.32 -23.88 25.22
CA ASN A 275 9.86 -24.52 26.43
C ASN A 275 11.30 -25.02 26.25
N THR A 276 12.15 -24.60 27.19
CA THR A 276 13.30 -25.30 27.81
C THR A 276 13.12 -26.83 27.87
N THR A 277 14.10 -27.73 27.70
CA THR A 277 15.47 -27.92 28.28
C THR A 277 16.00 -29.28 27.71
N PRO A 278 17.18 -29.85 28.06
CA PRO A 278 18.53 -29.33 28.33
C PRO A 278 19.57 -29.80 27.28
N ILE A 279 20.74 -29.16 27.24
CA ILE A 279 21.87 -29.48 26.35
C ILE A 279 22.55 -30.80 26.79
N PRO A 280 22.74 -31.79 25.90
CA PRO A 280 23.66 -32.90 26.14
C PRO A 280 25.10 -32.53 25.77
N ASN A 281 26.01 -32.85 26.68
CA ASN A 281 27.44 -32.54 26.71
C ASN A 281 28.18 -32.77 25.38
N THR A 282 28.97 -31.77 24.95
CA THR A 282 30.07 -31.95 23.99
C THR A 282 31.40 -31.67 24.70
N PRO A 283 32.47 -32.48 24.51
CA PRO A 283 33.74 -32.34 25.24
C PRO A 283 34.50 -31.06 24.89
N PRO A 284 35.39 -30.55 25.78
CA PRO A 284 36.04 -29.26 25.61
C PRO A 284 37.19 -29.33 24.59
N HIS A 285 37.30 -28.28 23.76
CA HIS A 285 38.48 -28.04 22.93
C HIS A 285 39.63 -27.42 23.74
N PRO A 286 40.91 -27.66 23.38
CA PRO A 286 42.06 -27.32 24.22
C PRO A 286 42.41 -25.83 24.23
N ASN A 287 42.91 -25.42 25.39
CA ASN A 287 43.41 -24.09 25.76
C ASN A 287 44.33 -23.44 24.72
N THR A 288 44.12 -22.15 24.47
CA THR A 288 45.15 -21.23 23.95
C THR A 288 45.30 -20.05 24.93
N PRO A 289 46.53 -19.57 25.24
CA PRO A 289 46.80 -18.73 26.42
C PRO A 289 46.43 -17.25 26.25
N PRO A 290 46.21 -16.50 27.36
CA PRO A 290 45.84 -15.09 27.31
C PRO A 290 47.03 -14.15 27.55
N THR A 291 47.02 -12.97 26.92
CA THR A 291 47.74 -11.75 27.38
C THR A 291 47.01 -10.50 26.84
N PRO A 292 47.22 -9.29 27.38
CA PRO A 292 46.95 -8.89 28.76
C PRO A 292 46.14 -7.58 28.89
N ASN A 293 45.68 -7.36 30.12
CA ASN A 293 44.84 -6.30 30.67
C ASN A 293 45.35 -4.82 30.56
N THR A 294 44.39 -3.90 30.33
CA THR A 294 44.13 -2.62 31.09
C THR A 294 45.00 -1.38 30.72
N PRO A 295 44.48 -0.12 30.64
CA PRO A 295 43.66 0.52 31.67
C PRO A 295 42.44 1.42 31.35
N THR A 296 41.72 1.58 32.46
CA THR A 296 40.51 2.27 32.92
C THR A 296 40.33 3.79 32.67
N HIS A 297 39.07 4.17 32.35
CA HIS A 297 38.21 5.28 32.86
C HIS A 297 38.66 6.77 32.77
N PRO A 298 37.74 7.77 32.58
CA PRO A 298 36.62 8.01 33.50
C PRO A 298 35.27 8.52 32.94
N ASN A 299 34.33 8.44 33.89
CA ASN A 299 32.91 8.79 33.96
C ASN A 299 32.55 10.23 33.55
N THR A 300 31.47 10.42 32.76
CA THR A 300 30.60 11.61 32.82
C THR A 300 29.17 11.30 32.34
N SER A 301 28.22 11.44 33.27
CA SER A 301 26.79 11.83 33.27
C SER A 301 25.86 11.79 32.03
N PRO A 302 24.52 11.69 32.26
CA PRO A 302 23.58 10.98 31.41
C PRO A 302 22.86 11.85 30.37
N HIS A 303 22.61 11.27 29.19
CA HIS A 303 21.73 11.85 28.17
C HIS A 303 20.25 11.64 28.51
N PRO A 304 19.39 12.64 28.22
CA PRO A 304 17.96 12.60 28.49
C PRO A 304 17.24 11.71 27.47
N HIS A 305 16.04 11.23 27.84
CA HIS A 305 15.09 10.45 27.03
C HIS A 305 14.93 8.96 27.37
N THR A 306 15.00 8.61 28.66
CA THR A 306 14.30 7.42 29.16
C THR A 306 12.93 7.84 29.73
N PRO A 307 11.79 7.35 29.22
CA PRO A 307 10.48 7.61 29.80
C PRO A 307 10.33 6.93 31.18
N PRO A 308 9.76 7.60 32.21
CA PRO A 308 9.51 6.98 33.51
C PRO A 308 8.25 6.08 33.52
N HIS A 309 8.20 5.19 34.51
CA HIS A 309 7.19 4.13 34.69
C HIS A 309 5.78 4.68 35.03
N PRO A 310 4.67 3.94 34.75
CA PRO A 310 3.33 4.51 34.59
C PRO A 310 2.55 4.97 35.84
N ASN A 311 3.15 5.05 37.03
CA ASN A 311 2.40 5.36 38.26
C ASN A 311 3.13 6.37 39.16
N THR A 312 3.24 7.62 38.72
CA THR A 312 3.65 8.73 39.59
C THR A 312 2.63 9.87 39.49
N PRO A 313 2.09 10.39 40.61
CA PRO A 313 1.15 11.51 40.59
C PRO A 313 1.79 12.80 40.07
N PRO A 314 1.05 13.70 39.40
CA PRO A 314 1.59 14.96 38.89
C PRO A 314 1.92 15.95 40.03
N PRO A 315 3.01 16.71 39.93
CA PRO A 315 3.36 17.74 40.92
C PRO A 315 2.54 19.04 40.74
N PRO A 316 2.47 19.91 41.76
CA PRO A 316 1.57 21.07 41.80
C PRO A 316 1.98 22.17 40.82
N THR A 317 1.01 22.76 40.14
CA THR A 317 1.20 23.83 39.15
C THR A 317 1.43 25.20 39.79
N THR A 318 2.53 25.87 39.44
CA THR A 318 2.71 27.33 39.58
C THR A 318 2.68 28.00 38.20
N PRO A 319 2.23 29.27 38.07
CA PRO A 319 2.03 29.93 36.79
C PRO A 319 3.35 30.44 36.20
N LYS A 320 3.65 30.10 34.94
CA LYS A 320 4.86 30.56 34.24
C LYS A 320 4.60 31.83 33.39
N PRO A 321 5.54 32.80 33.33
CA PRO A 321 5.35 34.09 32.63
C PRO A 321 5.23 33.95 31.10
N GLN A 322 4.37 34.80 30.51
CA GLN A 322 4.17 34.91 29.06
C GLN A 322 5.34 35.64 28.39
N THR A 323 5.94 35.01 27.37
CA THR A 323 6.88 35.66 26.46
C THR A 323 6.14 36.25 25.24
N PRO A 324 6.59 37.39 24.67
CA PRO A 324 5.88 38.08 23.59
C PRO A 324 5.93 37.30 22.28
N ARG A 325 4.77 37.23 21.60
CA ARG A 325 4.58 36.59 20.31
C ARG A 325 5.19 37.44 19.18
N PRO A 326 5.98 36.86 18.25
CA PRO A 326 6.47 37.59 17.09
C PRO A 326 5.32 37.87 16.08
N PRO A 327 5.40 38.96 15.29
CA PRO A 327 4.31 39.48 14.48
C PRO A 327 3.90 38.53 13.35
N GLY A 328 2.61 38.48 13.09
CA GLY A 328 1.98 37.51 12.19
C GLY A 328 2.57 37.50 10.78
N SER A 329 3.02 36.32 10.36
CA SER A 329 2.94 35.95 8.96
C SER A 329 1.46 35.83 8.62
N SER A 330 0.98 36.77 7.81
CA SER A 330 -0.33 36.68 7.18
C SER A 330 -0.39 35.33 6.44
N LEU A 331 -1.10 34.37 7.03
CA LEU A 331 -1.55 33.18 6.35
C LEU A 331 -2.47 33.69 5.23
N ILE A 332 -1.89 33.95 4.05
CA ILE A 332 -2.64 34.40 2.88
C ILE A 332 -3.71 33.34 2.64
N CYS A 333 -4.94 33.65 3.04
CA CYS A 333 -6.04 32.73 2.87
C CYS A 333 -6.48 32.80 1.40
N LYS A 334 -5.82 31.97 0.60
CA LYS A 334 -6.09 31.83 -0.83
C LYS A 334 -6.49 30.40 -1.15
N ASP A 335 -7.22 30.29 -2.25
CA ASP A 335 -7.41 29.00 -2.90
C ASP A 335 -6.15 28.68 -3.72
N SER A 336 -5.63 27.47 -3.53
CA SER A 336 -4.44 26.95 -4.23
C SER A 336 -4.81 26.30 -5.57
N ASN A 337 -6.09 26.23 -5.90
CA ASN A 337 -6.60 25.63 -7.15
C ASN A 337 -7.65 26.52 -7.82
N ARG A 338 -7.49 26.76 -9.12
CA ARG A 338 -8.41 27.57 -9.95
C ARG A 338 -9.87 27.08 -9.94
N ASN A 339 -10.09 25.79 -9.65
CA ASN A 339 -11.41 25.19 -9.66
C ASN A 339 -12.15 25.27 -8.31
N CYS A 340 -11.54 25.83 -7.26
CA CYS A 340 -12.13 25.87 -5.91
C CYS A 340 -13.53 26.51 -5.86
N SER A 341 -13.77 27.56 -6.65
CA SER A 341 -15.10 28.20 -6.75
C SER A 341 -16.16 27.27 -7.35
N SER A 342 -15.81 26.52 -8.41
CA SER A 342 -16.69 25.52 -9.04
C SER A 342 -16.99 24.35 -8.09
N TRP A 343 -15.98 23.90 -7.35
CA TRP A 343 -16.11 22.83 -6.37
C TRP A 343 -16.94 23.24 -5.16
N LYS A 344 -16.78 24.48 -4.67
CA LYS A 344 -17.66 25.06 -3.65
C LYS A 344 -19.12 25.01 -4.08
N LYS A 345 -19.45 25.47 -5.29
CA LYS A 345 -20.81 25.46 -5.84
C LYS A 345 -21.41 24.05 -5.93
N ARG A 346 -20.57 23.01 -6.09
CA ARG A 346 -20.95 21.59 -6.11
C ARG A 346 -21.00 20.93 -4.72
N GLY A 347 -20.76 21.68 -3.65
CA GLY A 347 -20.82 21.18 -2.28
C GLY A 347 -19.58 20.42 -1.81
N GLU A 348 -18.47 20.52 -2.53
CA GLU A 348 -17.23 19.77 -2.25
C GLU A 348 -16.63 20.11 -0.87
N CYS A 349 -16.90 21.30 -0.32
CA CYS A 349 -16.44 21.64 1.03
C CYS A 349 -17.00 20.68 2.11
N ARG A 350 -18.17 20.08 1.87
CA ARG A 350 -18.78 19.07 2.76
C ARG A 350 -18.51 17.64 2.28
N ARG A 351 -18.49 17.42 0.96
CA ARG A 351 -18.32 16.10 0.35
C ARG A 351 -16.85 15.64 0.30
N ASN A 352 -15.92 16.58 0.20
CA ASN A 352 -14.48 16.36 0.13
C ASN A 352 -13.71 17.34 1.04
N PRO A 353 -13.96 17.33 2.37
CA PRO A 353 -13.34 18.28 3.28
C PRO A 353 -11.82 18.11 3.35
N GLY A 354 -11.29 16.88 3.20
CA GLY A 354 -9.83 16.65 3.24
C GLY A 354 -9.07 17.44 2.17
N TYR A 355 -9.54 17.41 0.92
CA TYR A 355 -8.91 18.17 -0.16
C TYR A 355 -9.24 19.66 -0.07
N MET A 356 -10.53 19.97 0.17
CA MET A 356 -11.04 21.33 0.08
C MET A 356 -10.57 22.22 1.23
N LEU A 357 -10.41 21.68 2.45
CA LEU A 357 -9.89 22.43 3.60
C LEU A 357 -8.39 22.68 3.53
N VAL A 358 -7.67 21.98 2.65
CA VAL A 358 -6.23 22.20 2.44
C VAL A 358 -6.00 23.14 1.27
N ASN A 359 -6.70 22.91 0.15
CA ASN A 359 -6.44 23.58 -1.13
C ASN A 359 -7.44 24.68 -1.48
N CYS A 360 -8.60 24.71 -0.84
CA CYS A 360 -9.71 25.61 -1.16
C CYS A 360 -10.24 26.32 0.09
N LYS A 361 -9.33 26.69 1.00
CA LYS A 361 -9.63 27.28 2.32
C LYS A 361 -10.53 28.51 2.23
N ARG A 362 -10.27 29.39 1.25
CA ARG A 362 -11.05 30.60 1.02
C ARG A 362 -12.42 30.26 0.47
N SER A 363 -12.49 29.39 -0.53
CA SER A 363 -13.76 28.91 -1.09
C SER A 363 -14.64 28.22 -0.04
N CYS A 364 -14.06 27.49 0.91
CA CYS A 364 -14.80 26.79 1.95
C CYS A 364 -15.06 27.57 3.23
N GLY A 365 -14.71 28.87 3.29
CA GLY A 365 -14.97 29.72 4.46
C GLY A 365 -14.20 29.26 5.69
N ARG A 366 -12.94 28.88 5.50
CA ARG A 366 -12.04 28.33 6.54
C ARG A 366 -10.75 29.14 6.69
N CYS A 367 -10.80 30.36 6.17
CA CYS A 367 -10.13 31.50 6.78
C CYS A 367 -10.91 31.83 8.07
#